data_AF-A0A2P8ANI0-F1
#
_entry.id   AF-A0A2P8ANI0-F1
#
_cell.length_a   1.000
_cell.length_b   1.000
_cell.length_c   1.000
_cell.angle_alpha   90.00
_cell.angle_beta   90.00
_cell.angle_gamma   90.00
#
_symmetry.space_group_name_H-M   'P 1'
#
loop_
_entity.id
_entity.type
_entity.pdbx_description
1 polymer ?
#
loop_
_entity_poly.entity_id
_entity_poly.type
_entity_poly.pdbx_seq_one_letter_code
_entity_poly.pdbx_strand_id
1 'polypeptide(L)'
;MARGYYTRAVIAAWDFRDGTLRKRWTFDSNTSGNGAAAGQGNHNLSVADVDGDGRQEIVYGAATIDDNGRLLWSTGNGHGDAMHLGDLDPARAGLEVFKVDEDGSKPSSWMADARTGQLLWQTAPNGDNGRGVSDDVWAGSPGAESWSSAVDGLLNTRGQNIGRKPSSANFLAWWDGDPVRELLDGTRIDKYGTGGDTRLLTGSGVASNNGTKSTPALSGDILGDWREEVVWRTADSTALRIYSTPTPTSLRLPTLMHDPQYRVAIAWQNTAYNQPPHPGFHLGDGMSTPPAPNIYLR
;
A
#
# COMPACT_ATOMS: atom_id res chain seq x y z
N MET A 1 2.23 -0.75 18.15
CA MET A 1 3.71 -0.63 18.15
C MET A 1 4.30 -1.99 17.83
N ALA A 2 5.26 -2.07 16.90
CA ALA A 2 5.91 -3.32 16.52
C ALA A 2 7.44 -3.23 16.67
N ARG A 3 8.10 -4.36 16.94
CA ARG A 3 9.56 -4.46 17.01
C ARG A 3 10.04 -5.81 16.49
N GLY A 4 10.99 -5.76 15.56
CA GLY A 4 11.60 -6.93 14.95
C GLY A 4 10.73 -7.55 13.85
N TYR A 5 11.38 -8.01 12.78
CA TYR A 5 10.71 -8.61 11.63
C TYR A 5 11.59 -9.63 10.90
N TYR A 6 12.92 -9.45 10.86
CA TYR A 6 13.85 -10.45 10.30
C TYR A 6 13.93 -11.76 11.09
N THR A 7 13.69 -11.71 12.40
CA THR A 7 13.72 -12.89 13.28
C THR A 7 12.51 -12.85 14.20
N ARG A 8 12.69 -12.59 15.49
CA ARG A 8 11.58 -12.40 16.43
C ARG A 8 10.77 -11.17 16.02
N ALA A 9 9.46 -11.33 15.92
CA ALA A 9 8.50 -10.26 15.68
C ALA A 9 7.58 -10.10 16.89
N VAL A 10 7.46 -8.87 17.40
CA VAL A 10 6.60 -8.54 18.53
C VAL A 10 5.71 -7.36 18.17
N ILE A 11 4.40 -7.51 18.37
CA ILE A 11 3.42 -6.43 18.17
C ILE A 11 2.63 -6.24 19.46
N ALA A 12 2.58 -5.01 19.96
CA ALA A 12 1.77 -4.64 21.12
C ALA A 12 0.72 -3.60 20.72
N ALA A 13 -0.54 -3.92 21.02
CA ALA A 13 -1.69 -3.04 20.84
C ALA A 13 -2.03 -2.30 22.14
N TRP A 14 -2.42 -1.04 22.00
CA TRP A 14 -2.70 -0.15 23.12
C TRP A 14 -3.93 0.70 22.82
N ASP A 15 -4.75 0.91 23.84
CA ASP A 15 -5.88 1.84 23.83
C ASP A 15 -5.45 3.11 24.58
N PHE A 16 -5.53 4.29 23.96
CA PHE A 16 -5.43 5.58 24.65
C PHE A 16 -6.81 6.20 24.78
N ARG A 17 -7.37 6.20 26.00
CA ARG A 17 -8.71 6.72 26.31
C ARG A 17 -8.68 7.37 27.69
N ASP A 18 -9.40 8.47 27.85
CA ASP A 18 -9.53 9.20 29.12
C ASP A 18 -8.17 9.52 29.76
N GLY A 19 -7.23 10.02 28.94
CA GLY A 19 -5.87 10.37 29.36
C GLY A 19 -4.98 9.19 29.75
N THR A 20 -5.42 7.94 29.56
CA THR A 20 -4.73 6.74 30.02
C THR A 20 -4.38 5.80 28.87
N LEU A 21 -3.14 5.29 28.84
CA LEU A 21 -2.70 4.26 27.92
C LEU A 21 -2.86 2.87 28.57
N ARG A 22 -3.65 1.98 27.97
CA ARG A 22 -3.88 0.60 28.45
C ARG A 22 -3.47 -0.41 27.39
N LYS A 23 -2.68 -1.41 27.78
CA LYS A 23 -2.29 -2.49 26.86
C LYS A 23 -3.49 -3.38 26.57
N ARG A 24 -3.76 -3.62 25.29
CA ARG A 24 -4.85 -4.51 24.85
C ARG A 24 -4.38 -5.95 24.75
N TRP A 25 -3.32 -6.18 23.96
CA TRP A 25 -2.71 -7.49 23.78
C TRP A 25 -1.25 -7.37 23.35
N THR A 26 -0.55 -8.50 23.31
CA THR A 26 0.79 -8.62 22.75
C THR A 26 0.89 -9.89 21.93
N PHE A 27 1.20 -9.74 20.64
CA PHE A 27 1.66 -10.81 19.79
C PHE A 27 3.18 -10.92 19.91
N ASP A 28 3.70 -12.14 20.02
CA ASP A 28 5.13 -12.43 20.04
C ASP A 28 5.38 -13.75 19.31
N SER A 29 6.19 -13.71 18.26
CA SER A 29 6.53 -14.89 17.45
C SER A 29 7.26 -15.98 18.25
N ASN A 30 7.84 -15.64 19.40
CA ASN A 30 8.46 -16.63 20.30
C ASN A 30 7.44 -17.35 21.19
N THR A 31 6.18 -16.90 21.23
CA THR A 31 5.11 -17.60 21.95
C THR A 31 4.72 -18.85 21.17
N SER A 32 4.46 -19.96 21.89
CA SER A 32 4.05 -21.23 21.28
C SER A 32 2.85 -21.02 20.34
N GLY A 33 2.93 -21.56 19.13
CA GLY A 33 1.92 -21.39 18.07
C GLY A 33 2.17 -20.22 17.11
N ASN A 34 3.02 -19.25 17.45
CA ASN A 34 3.25 -18.04 16.64
C ASN A 34 4.54 -18.05 15.81
N GLY A 35 5.33 -19.13 15.87
CA GLY A 35 6.67 -19.19 15.28
C GLY A 35 6.71 -18.93 13.78
N ALA A 36 5.63 -19.21 13.06
CA ALA A 36 5.54 -18.98 11.61
C ALA A 36 5.57 -17.49 11.22
N ALA A 37 5.34 -16.56 12.15
CA ALA A 37 5.45 -15.12 11.89
C ALA A 37 6.89 -14.58 12.01
N ALA A 38 7.82 -15.38 12.52
CA ALA A 38 9.23 -14.98 12.58
C ALA A 38 9.79 -14.84 11.15
N GLY A 39 10.54 -13.77 10.90
CA GLY A 39 11.14 -13.51 9.58
C GLY A 39 10.18 -13.00 8.51
N GLN A 40 8.91 -12.71 8.83
CA GLN A 40 7.88 -12.38 7.83
C GLN A 40 7.63 -10.89 7.64
N GLY A 41 7.99 -10.05 8.60
CA GLY A 41 7.66 -8.62 8.56
C GLY A 41 8.42 -7.84 7.50
N ASN A 42 7.81 -6.77 6.99
CA ASN A 42 8.45 -5.83 6.08
C ASN A 42 9.04 -4.62 6.82
N HIS A 43 9.75 -3.78 6.05
CA HIS A 43 9.98 -2.38 6.41
C HIS A 43 8.72 -1.49 6.35
N ASN A 44 7.53 -2.09 6.35
CA ASN A 44 6.24 -1.44 6.33
C ASN A 44 5.18 -2.44 6.83
N LEU A 45 3.95 -1.96 6.99
CA LEU A 45 2.79 -2.78 7.33
C LEU A 45 1.55 -2.15 6.71
N SER A 46 0.46 -2.90 6.66
CA SER A 46 -0.87 -2.38 6.32
C SER A 46 -1.89 -2.86 7.34
N VAL A 47 -3.03 -2.18 7.38
CA VAL A 47 -4.08 -2.41 8.38
C VAL A 47 -5.42 -2.31 7.67
N ALA A 48 -6.20 -3.37 7.69
CA ALA A 48 -7.50 -3.46 7.03
C ALA A 48 -8.36 -4.53 7.71
N ASP A 49 -9.68 -4.45 7.51
CA ASP A 49 -10.61 -5.54 7.81
C ASP A 49 -10.50 -6.58 6.70
N VAL A 50 -9.66 -7.59 6.89
CA VAL A 50 -9.38 -8.60 5.85
C VAL A 50 -10.36 -9.77 5.92
N ASP A 51 -11.05 -9.96 7.04
CA ASP A 51 -11.93 -11.11 7.26
C ASP A 51 -13.44 -10.75 7.36
N GLY A 52 -13.76 -9.46 7.31
CA GLY A 52 -15.11 -8.91 7.22
C GLY A 52 -15.85 -8.88 8.55
N ASP A 53 -15.15 -8.90 9.69
CA ASP A 53 -15.76 -8.87 11.02
C ASP A 53 -16.01 -7.44 11.56
N GLY A 54 -15.59 -6.41 10.80
CA GLY A 54 -15.71 -5.00 11.14
C GLY A 54 -14.55 -4.46 11.99
N ARG A 55 -13.48 -5.24 12.18
CA ARG A 55 -12.25 -4.86 12.88
C ARG A 55 -11.08 -4.96 11.93
N GLN A 56 -9.94 -4.40 12.32
CA GLN A 56 -8.78 -4.35 11.45
C GLN A 56 -7.66 -5.25 11.95
N GLU A 57 -7.17 -6.07 11.04
CA GLU A 57 -6.01 -6.92 11.21
C GLU A 57 -4.75 -6.16 10.78
N ILE A 58 -3.60 -6.64 11.22
CA ILE A 58 -2.30 -6.08 10.87
C ILE A 58 -1.63 -7.01 9.86
N VAL A 59 -1.61 -6.61 8.59
CA VAL A 59 -0.82 -7.27 7.55
C VAL A 59 0.63 -6.82 7.73
N TYR A 60 1.44 -7.69 8.31
CA TYR A 60 2.82 -7.46 8.70
C TYR A 60 3.77 -8.17 7.73
N GLY A 61 3.80 -7.68 6.48
CA GLY A 61 4.58 -8.29 5.40
C GLY A 61 3.97 -9.62 4.93
N ALA A 62 4.71 -10.70 5.10
CA ALA A 62 4.31 -12.07 4.73
C ALA A 62 3.50 -12.81 5.82
N ALA A 63 3.01 -12.10 6.85
CA ALA A 63 2.13 -12.65 7.87
C ALA A 63 1.06 -11.63 8.28
N THR A 64 -0.09 -12.10 8.76
CA THR A 64 -1.17 -11.24 9.27
C THR A 64 -1.53 -11.59 10.70
N ILE A 65 -1.64 -10.57 11.53
CA ILE A 65 -2.02 -10.67 12.94
C ILE A 65 -3.45 -10.17 13.10
N ASP A 66 -4.27 -11.02 13.71
CA ASP A 66 -5.69 -10.82 13.93
C ASP A 66 -5.98 -9.63 14.87
N ASP A 67 -7.21 -9.09 14.87
CA ASP A 67 -7.66 -7.95 15.69
C ASP A 67 -7.40 -8.14 17.20
N ASN A 68 -7.39 -9.41 17.60
CA ASN A 68 -7.22 -9.89 18.96
C ASN A 68 -5.78 -10.32 19.30
N GLY A 69 -4.84 -10.14 18.37
CA GLY A 69 -3.41 -10.39 18.58
C GLY A 69 -2.98 -11.84 18.36
N ARG A 70 -3.80 -12.67 17.70
CA ARG A 70 -3.42 -14.02 17.26
C ARG A 70 -2.78 -13.98 15.88
N LEU A 71 -1.96 -14.99 15.55
CA LEU A 71 -1.54 -15.19 14.17
C LEU A 71 -2.75 -15.63 13.33
N LEU A 72 -3.10 -14.86 12.30
CA LEU A 72 -4.14 -15.24 11.34
C LEU A 72 -3.56 -16.18 10.28
N TRP A 73 -2.49 -15.75 9.62
CA TRP A 73 -1.76 -16.56 8.64
C TRP A 73 -0.32 -16.09 8.48
N SER A 74 0.52 -16.94 7.87
CA SER A 74 1.86 -16.64 7.38
C SER A 74 2.08 -17.37 6.06
N THR A 75 2.59 -16.69 5.03
CA THR A 75 2.90 -17.34 3.74
C THR A 75 4.22 -18.09 3.80
N GLY A 76 5.11 -17.74 4.74
CA GLY A 76 6.47 -18.29 4.81
C GLY A 76 7.40 -17.77 3.71
N ASN A 77 6.99 -16.74 2.97
CA ASN A 77 7.79 -16.09 1.94
C ASN A 77 8.79 -15.07 2.51
N GLY A 78 8.63 -14.67 3.76
CA GLY A 78 9.63 -13.90 4.48
C GLY A 78 9.60 -12.40 4.21
N HIS A 79 10.70 -11.76 4.59
CA HIS A 79 10.88 -10.32 4.56
C HIS A 79 10.80 -9.70 3.15
N GLY A 80 10.41 -8.43 3.08
CA GLY A 80 10.53 -7.62 1.88
C GLY A 80 10.39 -6.12 2.14
N ASP A 81 10.49 -5.37 1.04
CA ASP A 81 10.67 -3.91 1.05
C ASP A 81 9.45 -3.10 0.60
N ALA A 82 8.46 -3.76 0.00
CA ALA A 82 7.22 -3.14 -0.44
C ALA A 82 6.03 -4.11 -0.35
N MET A 83 4.84 -3.57 -0.06
CA MET A 83 3.60 -4.33 0.03
C MET A 83 2.40 -3.40 -0.20
N HIS A 84 1.40 -3.92 -0.92
CA HIS A 84 0.16 -3.24 -1.26
C HIS A 84 -1.01 -4.11 -0.80
N LEU A 85 -1.88 -3.56 0.04
CA LEU A 85 -3.10 -4.20 0.53
C LEU A 85 -4.30 -3.36 0.08
N GLY A 86 -5.21 -3.96 -0.66
CA GLY A 86 -6.39 -3.28 -1.21
C GLY A 86 -7.32 -4.28 -1.90
N ASP A 87 -8.41 -3.78 -2.47
CA ASP A 87 -9.26 -4.53 -3.39
C ASP A 87 -8.59 -4.51 -4.77
N LEU A 88 -7.58 -5.37 -4.94
CA LEU A 88 -6.70 -5.36 -6.12
C LEU A 88 -7.30 -6.20 -7.25
N ASP A 89 -8.06 -7.24 -6.93
CA ASP A 89 -8.85 -8.01 -7.88
C ASP A 89 -10.35 -7.84 -7.59
N PRO A 90 -11.01 -6.79 -8.14
CA PRO A 90 -12.42 -6.52 -7.86
C PRO A 90 -13.39 -7.61 -8.36
N ALA A 91 -12.91 -8.57 -9.14
CA ALA A 91 -13.68 -9.76 -9.53
C ALA A 91 -13.71 -10.83 -8.42
N ARG A 92 -12.97 -10.65 -7.34
CA ARG A 92 -12.88 -11.54 -6.19
C ARG A 92 -13.42 -10.84 -4.95
N ALA A 93 -14.17 -11.57 -4.12
CA ALA A 93 -14.63 -11.01 -2.86
C ALA A 93 -13.49 -10.97 -1.84
N GLY A 94 -13.32 -9.82 -1.19
CA GLY A 94 -12.30 -9.59 -0.16
C GLY A 94 -11.17 -8.71 -0.68
N LEU A 95 -10.09 -8.63 0.10
CA LEU A 95 -8.89 -7.88 -0.26
C LEU A 95 -7.77 -8.82 -0.69
N GLU A 96 -6.78 -8.26 -1.39
CA GLU A 96 -5.55 -8.93 -1.78
C GLU A 96 -4.33 -8.21 -1.20
N VAL A 97 -3.27 -8.98 -0.98
CA VAL A 97 -1.94 -8.48 -0.65
C VAL A 97 -1.01 -8.78 -1.81
N PHE A 98 -0.49 -7.74 -2.46
CA PHE A 98 0.68 -7.86 -3.33
C PHE A 98 1.96 -7.52 -2.54
N LYS A 99 3.01 -8.32 -2.72
CA LYS A 99 4.29 -8.13 -2.02
C LYS A 99 5.47 -8.57 -2.88
N VAL A 100 6.63 -7.95 -2.62
CA VAL A 100 7.94 -8.37 -3.12
C VAL A 100 8.80 -8.97 -2.00
N ASP A 101 9.67 -9.93 -2.31
CA ASP A 101 10.53 -10.62 -1.33
C ASP A 101 12.02 -10.26 -1.53
N GLU A 102 12.78 -10.16 -0.43
CA GLU A 102 14.23 -9.88 -0.44
C GLU A 102 15.06 -11.17 -0.56
N ASP A 103 14.55 -12.29 -0.02
CA ASP A 103 15.24 -13.59 -0.08
C ASP A 103 15.22 -14.12 -1.52
N GLY A 104 16.39 -14.19 -2.15
CA GLY A 104 16.53 -14.65 -3.53
C GLY A 104 16.12 -16.11 -3.80
N SER A 105 15.80 -16.89 -2.77
CA SER A 105 15.22 -18.24 -2.90
C SER A 105 13.68 -18.25 -2.92
N LYS A 106 13.05 -17.11 -2.63
CA LYS A 106 11.59 -16.93 -2.56
C LYS A 106 11.06 -16.29 -3.85
N PRO A 107 9.75 -16.39 -4.14
CA PRO A 107 9.16 -15.69 -5.28
C PRO A 107 9.53 -14.21 -5.28
N SER A 108 10.01 -13.64 -6.39
CA SER A 108 10.34 -12.21 -6.38
C SER A 108 9.15 -11.31 -6.11
N SER A 109 7.95 -11.74 -6.50
CA SER A 109 6.70 -11.09 -6.14
C SER A 109 5.55 -12.08 -6.13
N TRP A 110 4.51 -11.77 -5.37
CA TRP A 110 3.32 -12.59 -5.27
C TRP A 110 2.10 -11.74 -4.91
N MET A 111 0.93 -12.30 -5.19
CA MET A 111 -0.35 -11.80 -4.71
C MET A 111 -1.07 -12.91 -3.96
N ALA A 112 -1.67 -12.56 -2.82
CA ALA A 112 -2.40 -13.49 -1.97
C ALA A 112 -3.76 -12.94 -1.56
N ASP A 113 -4.68 -13.84 -1.26
CA ASP A 113 -5.91 -13.52 -0.52
C ASP A 113 -5.54 -12.97 0.87
N ALA A 114 -6.00 -11.75 1.19
CA ALA A 114 -5.61 -11.07 2.43
C ALA A 114 -6.19 -11.71 3.69
N ARG A 115 -7.29 -12.46 3.58
CA ARG A 115 -7.94 -13.15 4.70
C ARG A 115 -7.20 -14.42 5.11
N THR A 116 -6.67 -15.15 4.12
CA THR A 116 -6.18 -16.52 4.29
C THR A 116 -4.69 -16.69 4.06
N GLY A 117 -4.05 -15.73 3.38
CA GLY A 117 -2.67 -15.84 2.94
C GLY A 117 -2.48 -16.83 1.78
N GLN A 118 -3.57 -17.35 1.19
CA GLN A 118 -3.47 -18.23 0.03
C GLN A 118 -2.92 -17.46 -1.16
N LEU A 119 -1.81 -17.93 -1.72
CA LEU A 119 -1.24 -17.34 -2.93
C LEU A 119 -2.20 -17.53 -4.12
N LEU A 120 -2.53 -16.42 -4.77
CA LEU A 120 -3.33 -16.38 -5.99
C LEU A 120 -2.43 -16.55 -7.22
N TRP A 121 -1.27 -15.91 -7.19
CA TRP A 121 -0.18 -16.11 -8.15
C TRP A 121 1.15 -15.71 -7.52
N GLN A 122 2.24 -16.17 -8.13
CA GLN A 122 3.61 -15.83 -7.73
C GLN A 122 4.54 -15.88 -8.93
N THR A 123 5.60 -15.06 -8.92
CA THR A 123 6.66 -15.12 -9.92
C THR A 123 7.76 -16.09 -9.52
N ALA A 124 8.66 -16.42 -10.44
CA ALA A 124 9.88 -17.15 -10.08
C ALA A 124 10.77 -16.33 -9.13
N PRO A 125 11.65 -16.98 -8.35
CA PRO A 125 12.73 -16.31 -7.65
C PRO A 125 13.69 -15.61 -8.62
N ASN A 126 14.10 -14.38 -8.30
CA ASN A 126 15.01 -13.55 -9.10
C ASN A 126 15.86 -12.61 -8.24
N GLY A 127 16.38 -13.10 -7.11
CA GLY A 127 17.17 -12.29 -6.17
C GLY A 127 16.32 -11.30 -5.36
N ASP A 128 17.00 -10.37 -4.69
CA ASP A 128 16.37 -9.28 -3.93
C ASP A 128 15.53 -8.38 -4.85
N ASN A 129 14.21 -8.35 -4.60
CA ASN A 129 13.28 -7.47 -5.29
C ASN A 129 12.87 -6.28 -4.40
N GLY A 130 13.76 -5.31 -4.26
CA GLY A 130 13.58 -4.19 -3.32
C GLY A 130 12.47 -3.17 -3.61
N ARG A 131 11.66 -3.33 -4.68
CA ARG A 131 10.48 -2.48 -4.98
C ARG A 131 9.40 -3.26 -5.69
N GLY A 132 8.15 -2.99 -5.35
CA GLY A 132 7.00 -3.39 -6.15
C GLY A 132 5.83 -2.47 -5.90
N VAL A 133 4.91 -2.43 -6.84
CA VAL A 133 3.68 -1.67 -6.77
C VAL A 133 2.54 -2.52 -7.31
N SER A 134 1.37 -2.40 -6.69
CA SER A 134 0.12 -2.85 -7.29
C SER A 134 -0.99 -1.83 -7.11
N ASP A 135 -1.60 -1.43 -8.23
CA ASP A 135 -2.79 -0.57 -8.35
C ASP A 135 -3.26 -0.53 -9.81
N ASP A 136 -4.46 -0.01 -10.06
CA ASP A 136 -4.99 0.20 -11.41
C ASP A 136 -4.33 1.43 -12.03
N VAL A 137 -3.42 1.20 -12.98
CA VAL A 137 -2.71 2.27 -13.69
C VAL A 137 -3.10 2.33 -15.17
N TRP A 138 -3.95 1.40 -15.61
CA TRP A 138 -4.30 1.24 -17.00
C TRP A 138 -5.73 0.75 -17.19
N ALA A 139 -6.62 1.65 -17.61
CA ALA A 139 -8.02 1.37 -17.91
C ALA A 139 -8.27 0.29 -18.99
N GLY A 140 -7.22 -0.20 -19.67
CA GLY A 140 -7.32 -1.32 -20.61
C GLY A 140 -7.23 -2.71 -19.94
N SER A 141 -7.09 -2.76 -18.62
CA SER A 141 -6.97 -3.99 -17.82
C SER A 141 -7.87 -3.90 -16.59
N PRO A 142 -8.58 -5.00 -16.23
CA PRO A 142 -9.49 -4.98 -15.08
C PRO A 142 -8.74 -5.14 -13.76
N GLY A 143 -8.98 -4.22 -12.83
CA GLY A 143 -8.41 -4.25 -11.48
C GLY A 143 -6.98 -3.71 -11.44
N ALA A 144 -6.26 -4.04 -10.37
CA ALA A 144 -4.90 -3.58 -10.20
C ALA A 144 -3.91 -4.36 -11.05
N GLU A 145 -3.01 -3.64 -11.70
CA GLU A 145 -1.79 -4.23 -12.22
C GLU A 145 -0.72 -4.35 -11.13
N SER A 146 0.30 -5.15 -11.38
CA SER A 146 1.45 -5.36 -10.50
C SER A 146 2.76 -5.28 -11.28
N TRP A 147 3.73 -4.53 -10.78
CA TRP A 147 5.08 -4.49 -11.34
C TRP A 147 6.13 -4.34 -10.24
N SER A 148 7.37 -4.69 -10.55
CA SER A 148 8.46 -4.65 -9.58
C SER A 148 9.82 -4.44 -10.22
N SER A 149 10.85 -4.19 -9.40
CA SER A 149 12.22 -3.99 -9.89
C SER A 149 12.77 -5.23 -10.58
N ALA A 150 12.55 -6.42 -10.02
CA ALA A 150 13.14 -7.67 -10.51
C ALA A 150 12.30 -8.42 -11.55
N VAL A 151 11.03 -8.05 -11.79
CA VAL A 151 10.16 -8.77 -12.73
C VAL A 151 9.79 -7.88 -13.89
N ASP A 152 10.05 -8.30 -15.14
CA ASP A 152 9.73 -7.51 -16.33
C ASP A 152 8.25 -7.46 -16.68
N GLY A 153 7.87 -6.34 -17.28
CA GLY A 153 6.51 -6.04 -17.71
C GLY A 153 5.57 -5.56 -16.61
N LEU A 154 4.29 -5.63 -16.94
CA LEU A 154 3.15 -5.25 -16.10
C LEU A 154 2.26 -6.49 -16.00
N LEU A 155 2.01 -6.97 -14.78
CA LEU A 155 1.20 -8.17 -14.55
C LEU A 155 -0.25 -7.78 -14.22
N ASN A 156 -1.23 -8.50 -14.74
CA ASN A 156 -2.62 -8.36 -14.31
C ASN A 156 -2.89 -9.09 -12.97
N THR A 157 -4.14 -9.06 -12.50
CA THR A 157 -4.62 -9.74 -11.28
C THR A 157 -4.49 -11.28 -11.31
N ARG A 158 -4.05 -11.87 -12.42
CA ARG A 158 -3.78 -13.30 -12.61
C ARG A 158 -2.29 -13.60 -12.76
N GLY A 159 -1.41 -12.61 -12.57
CA GLY A 159 0.04 -12.75 -12.71
C GLY A 159 0.50 -12.89 -14.17
N GLN A 160 -0.35 -12.55 -15.14
CA GLN A 160 -0.02 -12.62 -16.56
C GLN A 160 0.55 -11.30 -17.03
N ASN A 161 1.67 -11.33 -17.76
CA ASN A 161 2.26 -10.12 -18.33
C ASN A 161 1.39 -9.58 -19.48
N ILE A 162 0.93 -8.34 -19.33
CA ILE A 162 0.01 -7.66 -20.22
C ILE A 162 0.60 -6.40 -20.85
N GLY A 163 1.85 -6.05 -20.55
CA GLY A 163 2.43 -4.85 -21.13
C GLY A 163 3.77 -4.41 -20.58
N ARG A 164 4.10 -3.15 -20.87
CA ARG A 164 5.36 -2.51 -20.48
C ARG A 164 5.34 -2.20 -18.98
N LYS A 165 6.46 -2.48 -18.31
CA LYS A 165 6.75 -2.06 -16.93
C LYS A 165 6.77 -0.51 -16.80
N PRO A 166 6.02 0.11 -15.88
CA PRO A 166 6.09 1.54 -15.55
C PRO A 166 7.51 2.01 -15.21
N SER A 167 7.83 3.30 -15.40
CA SER A 167 9.18 3.82 -15.16
C SER A 167 9.56 3.92 -13.67
N SER A 168 8.60 3.81 -12.76
CA SER A 168 8.84 3.86 -11.31
C SER A 168 8.04 2.82 -10.55
N ALA A 169 8.66 2.25 -9.52
CA ALA A 169 7.99 1.45 -8.48
C ALA A 169 8.24 2.12 -7.12
N ASN A 170 7.35 3.03 -6.73
CA ASN A 170 7.45 3.81 -5.50
C ASN A 170 6.05 4.13 -4.93
N PHE A 171 5.63 5.39 -5.01
CA PHE A 171 4.30 5.81 -4.60
C PHE A 171 3.37 5.88 -5.81
N LEU A 172 2.10 6.10 -5.47
CA LEU A 172 1.01 6.35 -6.38
C LEU A 172 0.30 7.62 -5.90
N ALA A 173 -0.43 8.26 -6.81
CA ALA A 173 -1.32 9.36 -6.48
C ALA A 173 -2.50 9.35 -7.44
N TRP A 174 -3.74 9.38 -6.95
CA TRP A 174 -4.86 9.83 -7.79
C TRP A 174 -4.73 11.32 -8.00
N TRP A 175 -4.23 11.72 -9.17
CA TRP A 175 -3.84 13.10 -9.45
C TRP A 175 -4.70 13.75 -10.51
N ASP A 176 -5.06 13.05 -11.59
CA ASP A 176 -5.82 13.66 -12.68
C ASP A 176 -7.35 13.58 -12.52
N GLY A 177 -8.10 13.40 -13.61
CA GLY A 177 -9.55 13.45 -13.61
C GLY A 177 -10.23 12.07 -13.67
N ASP A 178 -9.50 11.04 -14.07
CA ASP A 178 -10.02 9.69 -14.25
C ASP A 178 -9.73 8.81 -13.02
N PRO A 179 -10.32 7.60 -12.88
CA PRO A 179 -10.18 6.81 -11.67
C PRO A 179 -8.90 5.96 -11.64
N VAL A 180 -8.12 5.89 -12.73
CA VAL A 180 -6.85 5.16 -12.71
C VAL A 180 -5.79 5.99 -12.00
N ARG A 181 -4.78 5.32 -11.45
CA ARG A 181 -3.85 5.95 -10.51
C ARG A 181 -2.55 6.32 -11.19
N GLU A 182 -2.06 7.53 -10.91
CA GLU A 182 -0.76 7.99 -11.41
C GLU A 182 0.40 7.47 -10.57
N LEU A 183 1.58 7.47 -11.18
CA LEU A 183 2.85 7.13 -10.57
C LEU A 183 3.45 8.34 -9.86
N LEU A 184 3.91 8.17 -8.62
CA LEU A 184 4.60 9.20 -7.85
C LEU A 184 5.99 8.72 -7.42
N ASP A 185 7.05 9.38 -7.89
CA ASP A 185 8.43 9.03 -7.54
C ASP A 185 9.35 10.25 -7.52
N GLY A 186 10.06 10.47 -6.41
CA GLY A 186 10.88 11.66 -6.25
C GLY A 186 10.01 12.90 -6.15
N THR A 187 10.16 13.82 -7.10
CA THR A 187 9.36 15.06 -7.18
C THR A 187 8.54 15.12 -8.46
N ARG A 188 8.15 13.96 -9.01
CA ARG A 188 7.34 13.89 -10.23
C ARG A 188 6.09 13.04 -10.05
N ILE A 189 5.07 13.41 -10.82
CA ILE A 189 3.87 12.61 -11.04
C ILE A 189 3.79 12.30 -12.53
N ASP A 190 3.69 11.03 -12.87
CA ASP A 190 3.64 10.51 -14.24
C ASP A 190 2.37 9.66 -14.43
N LYS A 191 1.66 9.82 -15.56
CA LYS A 191 0.57 8.91 -15.95
C LYS A 191 1.11 7.76 -16.77
N TYR A 192 0.73 6.54 -16.42
CA TYR A 192 1.11 5.38 -17.21
C TYR A 192 0.44 5.39 -18.59
N GLY A 193 1.20 4.98 -19.60
CA GLY A 193 0.69 4.68 -20.92
C GLY A 193 1.41 3.48 -21.52
N THR A 194 0.72 2.73 -22.37
CA THR A 194 1.26 1.52 -23.01
C THR A 194 2.46 1.84 -23.92
N GLY A 195 2.47 3.04 -24.53
CA GLY A 195 3.60 3.56 -25.32
C GLY A 195 4.68 4.29 -24.51
N GLY A 196 4.44 4.57 -23.23
CA GLY A 196 5.35 5.34 -22.37
C GLY A 196 4.59 6.18 -21.34
N ASP A 197 5.28 6.58 -20.28
CA ASP A 197 4.70 7.41 -19.22
C ASP A 197 4.64 8.89 -19.67
N THR A 198 3.60 9.60 -19.28
CA THR A 198 3.41 11.03 -19.54
C THR A 198 3.60 11.84 -18.27
N ARG A 199 4.56 12.77 -18.25
CA ARG A 199 4.79 13.67 -17.11
C ARG A 199 3.60 14.60 -16.90
N LEU A 200 2.96 14.53 -15.73
CA LEU A 200 1.89 15.46 -15.34
C LEU A 200 2.41 16.59 -14.44
N LEU A 201 3.35 16.30 -13.55
CA LEU A 201 3.93 17.29 -12.64
C LEU A 201 5.42 17.05 -12.45
N THR A 202 6.23 18.11 -12.54
CA THR A 202 7.59 18.14 -12.00
C THR A 202 7.65 19.22 -10.93
N GLY A 203 7.81 18.82 -9.66
CA GLY A 203 7.98 19.73 -8.55
C GLY A 203 9.27 20.54 -8.68
N SER A 204 9.15 21.85 -8.86
CA SER A 204 10.27 22.79 -8.93
C SER A 204 10.59 23.40 -7.57
N GLY A 205 11.88 23.49 -7.22
CA GLY A 205 12.34 24.06 -5.93
C GLY A 205 11.99 23.22 -4.70
N VAL A 206 11.59 21.97 -4.90
CA VAL A 206 11.28 20.98 -3.86
C VAL A 206 12.18 19.76 -3.98
N ALA A 207 12.20 18.93 -2.94
CA ALA A 207 12.97 17.70 -2.91
C ALA A 207 12.20 16.57 -2.24
N SER A 208 12.47 15.34 -2.67
CA SER A 208 12.06 14.13 -1.97
C SER A 208 12.93 13.86 -0.73
N ASN A 209 12.53 12.87 0.05
CA ASN A 209 13.16 12.44 1.28
C ASN A 209 13.77 11.04 1.15
N ASN A 210 14.52 10.63 2.18
CA ASN A 210 14.93 9.24 2.42
C ASN A 210 15.85 8.64 1.34
N GLY A 211 16.72 9.46 0.75
CA GLY A 211 17.75 9.02 -0.19
C GLY A 211 17.14 8.36 -1.43
N THR A 212 17.55 7.14 -1.75
CA THR A 212 17.05 6.41 -2.93
C THR A 212 15.58 6.02 -2.82
N LYS A 213 14.99 5.98 -1.60
CA LYS A 213 13.54 5.75 -1.43
C LYS A 213 12.72 6.88 -2.04
N SER A 214 13.26 8.09 -2.14
CA SER A 214 12.69 9.19 -2.92
C SER A 214 11.22 9.50 -2.61
N THR A 215 10.83 9.42 -1.33
CA THR A 215 9.43 9.55 -0.91
C THR A 215 9.04 11.02 -0.74
N PRO A 216 7.75 11.38 -0.86
CA PRO A 216 7.25 12.68 -0.41
C PRO A 216 7.39 12.81 1.12
N ALA A 217 7.11 14.01 1.65
CA ALA A 217 6.90 14.18 3.08
C ALA A 217 5.56 13.56 3.52
N LEU A 218 4.55 13.68 2.65
CA LEU A 218 3.24 13.03 2.75
C LEU A 218 2.60 12.98 1.35
N SER A 219 1.83 11.94 1.06
CA SER A 219 0.91 11.89 -0.09
C SER A 219 -0.45 11.39 0.36
N GLY A 220 -1.52 12.10 0.02
CA GLY A 220 -2.88 11.65 0.24
C GLY A 220 -3.91 12.78 0.14
N ASP A 221 -5.19 12.41 0.07
CA ASP A 221 -6.32 13.36 0.17
C ASP A 221 -6.28 14.00 1.56
N ILE A 222 -5.89 15.27 1.62
CA ILE A 222 -5.86 16.04 2.87
C ILE A 222 -6.65 17.34 2.75
N LEU A 223 -7.00 17.76 1.52
CA LEU A 223 -7.72 18.97 1.17
C LEU A 223 -8.58 18.70 -0.08
N GLY A 224 -9.56 19.56 -0.33
CA GLY A 224 -10.28 19.55 -1.62
C GLY A 224 -11.24 18.36 -1.79
N ASP A 225 -11.12 17.67 -2.91
CA ASP A 225 -11.93 16.49 -3.24
C ASP A 225 -11.15 15.19 -3.01
N TRP A 226 -11.53 14.09 -3.66
CA TRP A 226 -11.01 12.75 -3.39
C TRP A 226 -9.56 12.52 -3.85
N ARG A 227 -8.98 13.46 -4.62
CA ARG A 227 -7.66 13.30 -5.20
C ARG A 227 -6.58 13.68 -4.22
N GLU A 228 -5.40 13.12 -4.44
CA GLU A 228 -4.35 13.11 -3.44
C GLU A 228 -3.45 14.34 -3.58
N GLU A 229 -3.31 15.13 -2.52
CA GLU A 229 -2.24 16.11 -2.44
C GLU A 229 -0.89 15.42 -2.25
N VAL A 230 0.16 16.07 -2.75
CA VAL A 230 1.55 15.67 -2.47
C VAL A 230 2.27 16.79 -1.73
N VAL A 231 2.85 16.45 -0.59
CA VAL A 231 3.63 17.35 0.24
C VAL A 231 5.11 17.06 0.06
N TRP A 232 5.87 18.05 -0.40
CA TRP A 232 7.33 18.00 -0.44
C TRP A 232 7.94 19.11 0.40
N ARG A 233 9.16 18.88 0.89
CA ARG A 233 9.98 19.97 1.45
C ARG A 233 10.57 20.82 0.32
N THR A 234 10.80 22.10 0.58
CA THR A 234 11.68 22.90 -0.29
C THR A 234 13.09 22.31 -0.29
N ALA A 235 13.86 22.58 -1.34
CA ALA A 235 15.21 22.02 -1.49
C ALA A 235 16.13 22.35 -0.28
N ASP A 236 15.96 23.53 0.30
CA ASP A 236 16.64 24.05 1.50
C ASP A 236 15.94 23.70 2.83
N SER A 237 14.81 22.98 2.77
CA SER A 237 13.99 22.55 3.91
C SER A 237 13.45 23.68 4.79
N THR A 238 13.30 24.90 4.28
CA THR A 238 12.73 26.04 5.02
C THR A 238 11.20 26.06 5.02
N ALA A 239 10.56 25.34 4.10
CA ALA A 239 9.11 25.21 4.04
C ALA A 239 8.66 23.83 3.52
N LEU A 240 7.39 23.50 3.78
CA LEU A 240 6.66 22.45 3.09
C LEU A 240 5.79 23.10 2.00
N ARG A 241 5.67 22.43 0.86
CA ARG A 241 4.75 22.80 -0.22
C ARG A 241 3.75 21.68 -0.43
N ILE A 242 2.47 22.04 -0.36
CA ILE A 242 1.35 21.16 -0.64
C ILE A 242 0.93 21.40 -2.08
N TYR A 243 1.01 20.38 -2.92
CA TYR A 243 0.56 20.40 -4.30
C TYR A 243 -0.79 19.72 -4.36
N SER A 244 -1.79 20.42 -4.89
CA SER A 244 -3.13 19.88 -5.20
C SER A 244 -3.35 19.98 -6.70
N THR A 245 -4.17 19.09 -7.24
CA THR A 245 -4.37 18.97 -8.68
C THR A 245 -5.21 20.12 -9.25
N PRO A 246 -4.82 20.71 -10.41
CA PRO A 246 -5.66 21.69 -11.11
C PRO A 246 -6.63 21.02 -12.10
N THR A 247 -6.53 19.71 -12.31
CA THR A 247 -7.31 19.00 -13.31
C THR A 247 -8.78 18.93 -12.87
N PRO A 248 -9.77 19.18 -13.74
CA PRO A 248 -11.17 18.92 -13.41
C PRO A 248 -11.49 17.42 -13.43
N THR A 249 -12.42 16.98 -12.59
CA THR A 249 -12.98 15.61 -12.63
C THR A 249 -14.51 15.66 -12.61
N SER A 250 -15.15 14.70 -13.27
CA SER A 250 -16.59 14.44 -13.13
C SER A 250 -16.91 13.43 -12.02
N LEU A 251 -15.89 12.75 -11.49
CA LEU A 251 -16.04 11.76 -10.42
C LEU A 251 -16.19 12.48 -9.08
N ARG A 252 -17.18 12.06 -8.30
CA ARG A 252 -17.41 12.56 -6.94
C ARG A 252 -17.44 11.39 -5.97
N LEU A 253 -16.41 11.33 -5.13
CA LEU A 253 -16.32 10.39 -4.02
C LEU A 253 -16.33 11.15 -2.70
N PRO A 254 -16.73 10.51 -1.59
CA PRO A 254 -16.35 10.99 -0.27
C PRO A 254 -14.82 11.16 -0.19
N THR A 255 -14.34 12.08 0.65
CA THR A 255 -12.91 12.15 0.97
C THR A 255 -12.40 10.77 1.37
N LEU A 256 -11.25 10.37 0.85
CA LEU A 256 -10.60 9.11 1.18
C LEU A 256 -10.20 9.06 2.66
N MET A 257 -10.08 10.20 3.33
CA MET A 257 -9.86 10.27 4.77
C MET A 257 -11.04 9.77 5.62
N HIS A 258 -12.19 9.51 4.99
CA HIS A 258 -13.33 8.83 5.61
C HIS A 258 -13.38 7.33 5.32
N ASP A 259 -12.51 6.81 4.45
CA ASP A 259 -12.30 5.37 4.34
C ASP A 259 -11.38 4.87 5.49
N PRO A 260 -11.80 3.85 6.26
CA PRO A 260 -11.07 3.43 7.46
C PRO A 260 -9.69 2.83 7.16
N GLN A 261 -9.50 2.19 6.00
CA GLN A 261 -8.21 1.61 5.61
C GLN A 261 -7.26 2.72 5.14
N TYR A 262 -7.72 3.58 4.22
CA TYR A 262 -6.96 4.70 3.68
C TYR A 262 -6.54 5.67 4.79
N ARG A 263 -7.46 6.04 5.68
CA ARG A 263 -7.18 6.95 6.79
C ARG A 263 -6.10 6.42 7.73
N VAL A 264 -6.11 5.12 8.00
CA VAL A 264 -5.08 4.45 8.80
C VAL A 264 -3.77 4.35 8.01
N ALA A 265 -3.84 4.19 6.68
CA ALA A 265 -2.67 4.23 5.81
C ALA A 265 -1.93 5.55 5.83
N ILE A 266 -2.64 6.68 5.82
CA ILE A 266 -2.04 8.00 6.05
C ILE A 266 -1.33 8.06 7.42
N ALA A 267 -1.88 7.40 8.45
CA ALA A 267 -1.26 7.39 9.78
C ALA A 267 0.01 6.53 9.87
N TRP A 268 0.11 5.42 9.12
CA TRP A 268 1.33 4.61 9.10
C TRP A 268 2.30 4.99 7.98
N GLN A 269 1.93 5.87 7.04
CA GLN A 269 2.76 6.22 5.87
C GLN A 269 4.19 6.64 6.22
N ASN A 270 4.42 7.24 7.39
CA ASN A 270 5.75 7.64 7.86
C ASN A 270 6.62 6.48 8.40
N THR A 271 6.09 5.26 8.48
CA THR A 271 6.72 4.12 9.14
C THR A 271 7.80 3.51 8.25
N ALA A 272 9.05 3.51 8.73
CA ALA A 272 10.19 2.86 8.09
C ALA A 272 10.32 3.16 6.58
N TYR A 273 10.07 2.20 5.69
CA TYR A 273 10.02 2.45 4.25
C TYR A 273 8.58 2.78 3.85
N ASN A 274 8.31 4.07 3.70
CA ASN A 274 6.99 4.60 3.38
C ASN A 274 6.35 3.85 2.19
N GLN A 275 5.05 3.55 2.27
CA GLN A 275 4.27 2.96 1.16
C GLN A 275 3.05 3.83 0.85
N PRO A 276 2.53 3.81 -0.38
CA PRO A 276 1.33 4.56 -0.75
C PRO A 276 0.07 4.04 -0.03
N PRO A 277 -0.91 4.91 0.26
CA PRO A 277 -2.14 4.50 0.91
C PRO A 277 -3.10 3.81 -0.07
N HIS A 278 -3.94 2.91 0.45
CA HIS A 278 -4.97 2.19 -0.31
C HIS A 278 -6.30 2.25 0.43
N PRO A 279 -7.44 2.50 -0.23
CA PRO A 279 -8.77 2.37 0.36
C PRO A 279 -9.20 0.91 0.50
N GLY A 280 -10.25 0.68 1.29
CA GLY A 280 -10.85 -0.65 1.46
C GLY A 280 -11.81 -1.07 0.34
N PHE A 281 -11.77 -0.39 -0.81
CA PHE A 281 -12.63 -0.64 -1.97
C PHE A 281 -11.84 -0.38 -3.27
N HIS A 282 -12.23 -1.01 -4.38
CA HIS A 282 -11.62 -0.74 -5.69
C HIS A 282 -11.89 0.70 -6.16
N LEU A 283 -10.83 1.48 -6.34
CA LEU A 283 -10.83 2.81 -6.93
C LEU A 283 -9.98 2.79 -8.20
N GLY A 284 -10.65 2.53 -9.31
CA GLY A 284 -10.03 2.33 -10.62
C GLY A 284 -11.07 2.34 -11.75
N ASP A 285 -10.65 2.02 -12.96
CA ASP A 285 -11.56 1.84 -14.08
C ASP A 285 -12.60 0.74 -13.77
N GLY A 286 -13.83 0.96 -14.24
CA GLY A 286 -14.95 0.07 -13.97
C GLY A 286 -15.41 0.00 -12.51
N MET A 287 -14.92 0.88 -11.62
CA MET A 287 -15.35 0.89 -10.22
C MET A 287 -16.87 1.04 -10.06
N SER A 288 -17.40 0.37 -9.04
CA SER A 288 -18.75 0.64 -8.56
C SER A 288 -18.77 1.88 -7.67
N THR A 289 -19.94 2.45 -7.40
CA THR A 289 -20.04 3.54 -6.40
C THR A 289 -19.66 2.99 -5.02
N PRO A 290 -18.64 3.55 -4.34
CA PRO A 290 -18.22 3.06 -3.04
C PRO A 290 -19.35 3.19 -2.00
N PRO A 291 -19.40 2.30 -1.00
CA PRO A 291 -20.38 2.42 0.07
C PRO A 291 -20.21 3.75 0.81
N ALA A 292 -21.31 4.30 1.32
CA ALA A 292 -21.25 5.46 2.19
C ALA A 292 -20.42 5.12 3.45
N PRO A 293 -19.47 5.99 3.87
CA PRO A 293 -18.67 5.72 5.06
C PRO A 293 -19.52 5.53 6.31
N ASN A 294 -19.33 4.40 7.01
CA ASN A 294 -20.00 4.11 8.28
C ASN A 294 -19.19 4.70 9.45
N ILE A 295 -19.30 6.01 9.65
CA ILE A 295 -18.52 6.76 10.64
C ILE A 295 -19.40 7.67 11.49
N TYR A 296 -18.94 8.01 12.69
CA TYR A 296 -19.52 9.05 13.53
C TYR A 296 -18.43 10.04 13.95
N LEU A 297 -18.83 11.30 14.11
CA LEU A 297 -17.96 12.35 14.62
C LEU A 297 -18.07 12.41 16.15
N ARG A 298 -16.95 12.72 16.82
CA ARG A 298 -16.89 12.91 18.26
C ARG A 298 -17.24 14.34 18.65
#